data_AF-A0A961HNX2-F1
#
_entry.id   AF-A0A961HNX2-F1
#
_cell.length_a   1.000
_cell.length_b   1.000
_cell.length_c   1.000
_cell.angle_alpha   90.00
_cell.angle_beta   90.00
_cell.angle_gamma   90.00
#
_symmetry.space_group_name_H-M   'P 1'
#
loop_
_entity.id
_entity.type
_entity.pdbx_description
1 polymer ?
#
loop_
_entity_poly.entity_id
_entity_poly.type
_entity_poly.pdbx_seq_one_letter_code
_entity_poly.pdbx_strand_id
1 'polypeptide(L)'
;MELLDIDEDQARAILDLPLRRLAALERQKIVEEHDELQARIEDYEDILAKPARQRTIISEELAEIVKKYGDERRTEIVPFDGDMNMEDLIPEEDVVVTITRGGYAKRTRVTEYRSQRRGGKGVRGAQLRGEDVVEHFFTTTSHHWLLFFTNLGRVYRAKAYELPDAGRDAKGQHVANLLAFQPDEKIAAVLAIRDYATAPYLVLATRNGLVKKTRLAEFDSPRSGGVIAINLREGDELVGASLVSNVDDLLLVSRKGQSARFNANDTQLRPMGRATSGVTGMKFRAEDSLLSLSVIPAGTDPDVFVVFESGLAKRSKSSEWTAKGRGILGVAVAKLSERGGDLVGALTVDETDEVLVVMERGNIVRSRVAEVRLTGRNTMGVSFATPRKGDAIVAVARNSETAAEDEEELDGGEPDPTTSGGPGAEASGPHTQIGGDEADAAEAEASEEVPSDVDDLAESDEDETGGRE
;
A
#
# COMPACT_ATOMS: atom_id res chain seq x y z
N MET A 1 -18.03 61.01 -77.66
CA MET A 1 -18.56 60.51 -76.38
C MET A 1 -19.97 59.95 -76.60
N GLU A 2 -20.98 60.75 -76.98
CA GLU A 2 -22.37 60.26 -77.20
C GLU A 2 -22.59 59.21 -78.31
N LEU A 3 -21.69 59.09 -79.30
CA LEU A 3 -21.87 58.15 -80.41
C LEU A 3 -21.35 56.72 -80.14
N LEU A 4 -20.41 56.58 -79.20
CA LEU A 4 -19.71 55.32 -78.90
C LEU A 4 -19.91 54.85 -77.46
N ASP A 5 -20.75 55.55 -76.68
CA ASP A 5 -20.99 55.30 -75.26
C ASP A 5 -19.70 55.11 -74.44
N ILE A 6 -18.72 56.01 -74.67
CA ILE A 6 -17.42 56.02 -73.98
C ILE A 6 -17.31 57.14 -72.96
N ASP A 7 -16.53 56.92 -71.89
CA ASP A 7 -16.24 57.92 -70.86
C ASP A 7 -15.15 58.93 -71.29
N GLU A 8 -14.91 59.96 -70.46
CA GLU A 8 -13.96 61.04 -70.77
C GLU A 8 -12.51 60.55 -70.84
N ASP A 9 -12.14 59.56 -70.00
CA ASP A 9 -10.80 58.99 -69.97
C ASP A 9 -10.53 58.12 -71.20
N GLN A 10 -11.49 57.29 -71.60
CA GLN A 10 -11.46 56.51 -72.85
C GLN A 10 -11.40 57.43 -74.07
N ALA A 11 -12.17 58.53 -74.07
CA ALA A 11 -12.13 59.50 -75.16
C ALA A 11 -10.75 60.16 -75.28
N ARG A 12 -10.13 60.54 -74.16
CA ARG A 12 -8.77 61.08 -74.13
C ARG A 12 -7.74 60.05 -74.59
N ALA A 13 -7.85 58.81 -74.14
CA ALA A 13 -6.97 57.71 -74.55
C ALA A 13 -7.04 57.46 -76.07
N ILE A 14 -8.22 57.56 -76.69
CA ILE A 14 -8.40 57.45 -78.15
C ILE A 14 -7.75 58.63 -78.88
N LEU A 15 -7.90 59.86 -78.38
CA LEU A 15 -7.28 61.06 -78.98
C LEU A 15 -5.75 60.99 -78.92
N ASP A 16 -5.21 60.39 -77.86
CA ASP A 16 -3.77 60.23 -77.65
C ASP A 16 -3.17 59.03 -78.41
N LEU A 17 -3.97 58.27 -79.19
CA LEU A 17 -3.48 57.10 -79.95
C LEU A 17 -2.54 57.50 -81.09
N PRO A 18 -1.28 57.04 -81.09
CA PRO A 18 -0.36 57.27 -82.20
C PRO A 18 -0.66 56.30 -83.37
N LEU A 19 -0.55 56.78 -84.61
CA LEU A 19 -0.87 56.02 -85.84
C LEU A 19 -0.15 54.66 -85.94
N ARG A 20 1.05 54.52 -85.36
CA ARG A 20 1.79 53.23 -85.31
C ARG A 20 1.05 52.11 -84.56
N ARG A 21 0.16 52.44 -83.62
CA ARG A 21 -0.64 51.47 -82.84
C ARG A 21 -1.83 50.90 -83.62
N LEU A 22 -2.10 51.41 -84.83
CA LEU A 22 -3.16 50.89 -85.70
C LEU A 22 -2.70 49.73 -86.59
N ALA A 23 -1.42 49.36 -86.52
CA ALA A 23 -0.87 48.20 -87.22
C ALA A 23 -1.53 46.90 -86.74
N ALA A 24 -1.67 45.92 -87.64
CA ALA A 24 -2.33 44.64 -87.32
C ALA A 24 -1.66 43.90 -86.15
N LEU A 25 -0.33 43.95 -86.04
CA LEU A 25 0.42 43.33 -84.95
C LEU A 25 0.15 44.00 -83.59
N GLU A 26 0.01 45.33 -83.57
CA GLU A 26 -0.28 46.07 -82.33
C GLU A 26 -1.73 45.85 -81.88
N ARG A 27 -2.67 45.74 -82.84
CA ARG A 27 -4.03 45.29 -82.55
C ARG A 27 -4.06 43.89 -81.95
N GLN A 28 -3.29 42.96 -82.51
CA GLN A 28 -3.22 41.60 -82.01
C GLN A 28 -2.68 41.56 -80.56
N LYS A 29 -1.62 42.30 -80.24
CA LYS A 29 -1.11 42.41 -78.87
C LYS A 29 -2.16 42.95 -77.89
N ILE A 30 -2.94 43.95 -78.31
CA ILE A 30 -4.02 44.50 -77.47
C ILE A 30 -5.10 43.46 -77.22
N VAL A 31 -5.46 42.65 -78.23
CA VAL A 31 -6.42 41.55 -78.06
C VAL A 31 -5.85 40.48 -77.13
N GLU A 32 -4.58 40.10 -77.29
CA GLU A 32 -3.91 39.13 -76.41
C GLU A 32 -3.82 39.63 -74.96
N GLU A 33 -3.46 40.90 -74.75
CA GLU A 33 -3.41 41.53 -73.42
C GLU A 33 -4.82 41.65 -72.81
N HIS A 34 -5.82 42.02 -73.61
CA HIS A 34 -7.22 42.02 -73.18
C HIS A 34 -7.65 40.64 -72.71
N ASP A 35 -7.38 39.59 -73.49
CA ASP A 35 -7.80 38.23 -73.17
C ASP A 35 -7.07 37.69 -71.93
N GLU A 36 -5.78 38.02 -71.74
CA GLU A 36 -5.03 37.69 -70.54
C GLU A 36 -5.59 38.41 -69.29
N LEU A 37 -5.86 39.71 -69.40
CA LEU A 37 -6.43 40.49 -68.30
C LEU A 37 -7.84 40.01 -67.96
N GLN A 38 -8.66 39.69 -68.97
CA GLN A 38 -9.99 39.13 -68.78
C GLN A 38 -9.94 37.80 -68.04
N ALA A 39 -9.02 36.90 -68.42
CA ALA A 39 -8.82 35.63 -67.72
C ALA A 39 -8.38 35.81 -66.25
N ARG A 40 -7.52 36.81 -65.96
CA ARG A 40 -7.13 37.15 -64.58
C ARG A 40 -8.29 37.75 -63.78
N ILE A 41 -9.11 38.61 -64.40
CA ILE A 41 -10.29 39.18 -63.75
C ILE A 41 -11.26 38.07 -63.37
N GLU A 42 -11.57 37.17 -64.30
CA GLU A 42 -12.45 36.01 -64.02
C GLU A 42 -11.91 35.14 -62.90
N ASP A 43 -10.59 34.92 -62.88
CA ASP A 43 -9.94 34.17 -61.81
C ASP A 43 -10.06 34.86 -60.44
N TYR A 44 -9.78 36.15 -60.38
CA TYR A 44 -9.88 36.95 -59.15
C TYR A 44 -11.32 37.10 -58.66
N GLU A 45 -12.28 37.31 -59.56
CA GLU A 45 -13.70 37.36 -59.22
C GLU A 45 -14.18 36.01 -58.67
N ASP A 46 -13.74 34.90 -59.25
CA ASP A 46 -14.06 33.56 -58.74
C ASP A 46 -13.48 33.32 -57.34
N ILE A 47 -12.25 33.77 -57.08
CA ILE A 47 -11.64 33.76 -55.73
C ILE A 47 -12.47 34.61 -54.76
N LEU A 48 -12.82 35.84 -55.14
CA LEU A 48 -13.58 36.75 -54.27
C LEU A 48 -15.00 36.23 -53.98
N ALA A 49 -15.65 35.61 -54.96
CA ALA A 49 -17.01 35.09 -54.83
C ALA A 49 -17.09 33.78 -54.01
N LYS A 50 -16.02 32.98 -53.94
CA LYS A 50 -16.02 31.66 -53.31
C LYS A 50 -15.11 31.60 -52.07
N PRO A 51 -15.65 31.73 -50.85
CA PRO A 51 -14.88 31.63 -49.60
C PRO A 51 -14.12 30.30 -49.44
N ALA A 52 -14.65 29.21 -50.01
CA ALA A 52 -13.96 27.91 -50.01
C ALA A 52 -12.64 27.97 -50.78
N ARG A 53 -12.62 28.66 -51.93
CA ARG A 53 -11.44 28.82 -52.77
C ARG A 53 -10.38 29.69 -52.08
N GLN A 54 -10.79 30.76 -51.39
CA GLN A 54 -9.90 31.58 -50.56
C GLN A 54 -9.22 30.75 -49.48
N ARG A 55 -9.98 29.91 -48.76
CA ARG A 55 -9.42 29.03 -47.72
C ARG A 55 -8.44 28.00 -48.28
N THR A 56 -8.69 27.48 -49.49
CA THR A 56 -7.74 26.59 -50.17
C THR A 56 -6.42 27.32 -50.44
N ILE A 57 -6.47 28.51 -51.04
CA ILE A 57 -5.27 29.32 -51.33
C ILE A 57 -4.50 29.62 -50.03
N ILE A 58 -5.20 30.09 -48.99
CA ILE A 58 -4.60 30.38 -47.68
C ILE A 58 -3.96 29.11 -47.08
N SER A 59 -4.62 27.96 -47.17
CA SER A 59 -4.08 26.70 -46.65
C SER A 59 -2.83 26.26 -47.42
N GLU A 60 -2.80 26.44 -48.73
CA GLU A 60 -1.65 26.11 -49.58
C GLU A 60 -0.46 27.03 -49.28
N GLU A 61 -0.69 28.33 -49.18
CA GLU A 61 0.33 29.31 -48.81
C GLU A 61 0.88 29.07 -47.39
N LEU A 62 0.01 28.82 -46.40
CA LEU A 62 0.44 28.48 -45.04
C LEU A 62 1.24 27.17 -45.00
N ALA A 63 0.84 26.17 -45.79
CA ALA A 63 1.60 24.92 -45.89
C ALA A 63 2.99 25.13 -46.52
N GLU A 64 3.11 26.02 -47.51
CA GLU A 64 4.41 26.38 -48.09
C GLU A 64 5.31 27.09 -47.06
N ILE A 65 4.75 27.98 -46.25
CA ILE A 65 5.47 28.65 -45.16
C ILE A 65 5.99 27.62 -44.15
N VAL A 66 5.13 26.69 -43.71
CA VAL A 66 5.54 25.60 -42.79
C VAL A 66 6.62 24.73 -43.42
N LYS A 67 6.55 24.43 -44.72
CA LYS A 67 7.58 23.64 -45.42
C LYS A 67 8.93 24.36 -45.50
N LYS A 68 8.93 25.68 -45.69
CA LYS A 68 10.15 26.47 -45.88
C LYS A 68 10.81 26.87 -44.55
N TYR A 69 10.01 27.09 -43.51
CA TYR A 69 10.49 27.68 -42.25
C TYR A 69 10.12 26.88 -41.00
N GLY A 70 9.42 25.75 -41.13
CA GLY A 70 9.08 24.89 -40.01
C GLY A 70 10.30 24.14 -39.49
N ASP A 71 10.43 24.09 -38.17
CA ASP A 71 11.41 23.31 -37.44
C ASP A 71 10.73 22.31 -36.50
N GLU A 72 11.48 21.29 -36.09
CA GLU A 72 10.99 20.36 -35.08
C GLU A 72 10.91 21.05 -33.71
N ARG A 73 9.88 20.69 -32.94
CA ARG A 73 9.69 21.24 -31.60
C ARG A 73 10.90 20.89 -30.72
N ARG A 74 11.63 21.91 -30.29
CA ARG A 74 12.82 21.75 -29.44
C ARG A 74 12.51 21.32 -28.01
N THR A 75 11.31 21.61 -27.53
CA THR A 75 10.87 21.30 -26.16
C THR A 75 9.88 20.16 -26.15
N GLU A 76 10.00 19.26 -25.20
CA GLU A 76 9.00 18.23 -24.95
C GLU A 76 7.98 18.76 -23.92
N ILE A 77 6.68 18.67 -24.24
CA ILE A 77 5.65 18.87 -23.21
C ILE A 77 5.48 17.52 -22.53
N VAL A 78 6.13 17.36 -21.38
CA VAL A 78 5.86 16.24 -20.49
C VAL A 78 4.56 16.56 -19.77
N PRO A 79 3.48 15.78 -19.97
CA PRO A 79 2.28 15.93 -19.17
C PRO A 79 2.60 15.48 -17.75
N PHE A 80 2.87 16.45 -16.87
CA PHE A 80 2.70 16.38 -15.42
C PHE A 80 3.43 15.24 -14.66
N ASP A 81 4.48 15.58 -13.90
CA ASP A 81 5.25 14.66 -13.04
C ASP A 81 4.60 14.49 -11.64
N GLY A 82 3.33 14.06 -11.63
CA GLY A 82 2.62 13.63 -10.42
C GLY A 82 2.04 14.74 -9.54
N ASP A 83 0.78 14.57 -9.16
CA ASP A 83 0.20 15.30 -8.02
C ASP A 83 1.00 14.87 -6.79
N MET A 84 1.47 15.82 -5.96
CA MET A 84 1.96 15.47 -4.62
C MET A 84 0.82 14.75 -3.90
N ASN A 85 0.98 13.44 -3.68
CA ASN A 85 0.03 12.69 -2.89
C ASN A 85 0.28 13.03 -1.42
N MET A 86 -0.77 12.99 -0.59
CA MET A 86 -0.61 13.12 0.86
C MET A 86 0.42 12.12 1.41
N GLU A 87 0.54 10.97 0.75
CA GLU A 87 1.56 9.95 1.05
C GLU A 87 3.00 10.49 0.90
N ASP A 88 3.29 11.32 -0.10
CA ASP A 88 4.64 11.87 -0.34
C ASP A 88 5.08 12.88 0.75
N LEU A 89 4.12 13.39 1.53
CA LEU A 89 4.38 14.28 2.68
C LEU A 89 4.65 13.51 3.98
N ILE A 90 4.37 12.21 4.00
CA ILE A 90 4.53 11.36 5.18
C ILE A 90 5.88 10.65 5.06
N PRO A 91 6.74 10.68 6.09
CA PRO A 91 8.02 9.98 6.04
C PRO A 91 7.84 8.46 6.09
N GLU A 92 8.64 7.74 5.31
CA GLU A 92 8.76 6.28 5.41
C GLU A 92 9.58 5.93 6.65
N GLU A 93 8.92 5.40 7.68
CA GLU A 93 9.53 5.06 8.96
C GLU A 93 9.14 3.64 9.35
N ASP A 94 10.06 2.94 10.03
CA ASP A 94 9.77 1.64 10.63
C ASP A 94 8.88 1.80 11.86
N VAL A 95 7.74 1.12 11.82
CA VAL A 95 6.70 1.16 12.84
C VAL A 95 6.32 -0.24 13.31
N VAL A 96 6.00 -0.33 14.58
CA VAL A 96 5.38 -1.49 15.20
C VAL A 96 3.87 -1.28 15.18
N VAL A 97 3.15 -2.20 14.56
CA VAL A 97 1.68 -2.22 14.56
C VAL A 97 1.21 -3.16 15.65
N THR A 98 0.35 -2.64 16.53
CA THR A 98 -0.27 -3.42 17.60
C THR A 98 -1.78 -3.38 17.44
N ILE A 99 -2.41 -4.54 17.42
CA ILE A 99 -3.86 -4.69 17.34
C ILE A 99 -4.32 -5.61 18.46
N THR A 100 -5.26 -5.14 19.26
CA THR A 100 -5.85 -5.90 20.36
C THR A 100 -7.04 -6.73 19.89
N ARG A 101 -7.41 -7.73 20.69
CA ARG A 101 -8.63 -8.54 20.47
C ARG A 101 -9.90 -7.68 20.51
N GLY A 102 -9.90 -6.64 21.33
CA GLY A 102 -10.95 -5.63 21.36
C GLY A 102 -11.03 -4.75 20.11
N GLY A 103 -10.16 -4.97 19.11
CA GLY A 103 -10.17 -4.24 17.85
C GLY A 103 -9.49 -2.87 17.93
N TYR A 104 -8.69 -2.59 18.96
CA TYR A 104 -7.93 -1.34 19.02
C TYR A 104 -6.60 -1.51 18.29
N ALA A 105 -6.34 -0.64 17.32
CA ALA A 105 -5.10 -0.60 16.56
C ALA A 105 -4.34 0.70 16.82
N LYS A 106 -3.02 0.58 16.82
CA LYS A 106 -2.09 1.71 16.83
C LYS A 106 -0.81 1.36 16.09
N ARG A 107 -0.09 2.40 15.68
CA ARG A 107 1.31 2.31 15.30
C ARG A 107 2.16 3.01 16.36
N THR A 108 3.38 2.52 16.53
CA THR A 108 4.39 3.14 17.39
C THR A 108 5.73 3.03 16.67
N ARG A 109 6.56 4.06 16.69
CA ARG A 109 7.90 3.99 16.06
C ARG A 109 8.75 2.91 16.72
N VAL A 110 9.53 2.17 15.93
CA VAL A 110 10.40 1.08 16.43
C VAL A 110 11.40 1.58 17.48
N THR A 111 11.85 2.83 17.36
CA THR A 111 12.76 3.47 18.31
C THR A 111 12.20 3.58 19.73
N GLU A 112 10.89 3.67 19.89
CA GLU A 112 10.24 3.71 21.22
C GLU A 112 10.17 2.32 21.88
N TYR A 113 10.31 1.25 21.10
CA TYR A 113 10.47 -0.11 21.61
C TYR A 113 11.94 -0.46 21.91
N ARG A 114 12.90 0.27 21.33
CA ARG A 114 14.34 0.03 21.50
C ARG A 114 14.78 0.32 22.93
N SER A 115 15.05 -0.73 23.70
CA SER A 115 15.58 -0.61 25.06
C SER A 115 17.11 -0.61 25.13
N GLN A 116 17.65 0.17 26.07
CA GLN A 116 19.10 0.30 26.36
C GLN A 116 19.79 -1.06 26.64
N ARG A 117 21.00 -1.25 26.07
CA ARG A 117 21.89 -2.40 26.33
C ARG A 117 22.57 -2.34 27.72
N ARG A 118 22.80 -3.56 28.25
CA ARG A 118 23.61 -4.04 29.40
C ARG A 118 23.31 -3.50 30.80
N GLY A 119 22.75 -4.37 31.64
CA GLY A 119 22.74 -4.24 33.11
C GLY A 119 21.38 -3.92 33.76
N GLY A 120 20.34 -3.66 32.96
CA GLY A 120 18.99 -3.36 33.47
C GLY A 120 18.16 -4.61 33.74
N LYS A 121 17.44 -4.63 34.88
CA LYS A 121 16.29 -5.54 35.08
C LYS A 121 15.39 -5.45 33.85
N GLY A 122 15.10 -6.61 33.24
CA GLY A 122 14.40 -6.74 31.97
C GLY A 122 13.30 -5.72 31.74
N VAL A 123 13.27 -5.21 30.52
CA VAL A 123 12.28 -4.25 30.03
C VAL A 123 10.93 -4.90 30.22
N ARG A 124 10.13 -4.36 31.15
CA ARG A 124 8.75 -4.80 31.32
C ARG A 124 8.06 -4.58 29.97
N GLY A 125 7.69 -5.67 29.30
CA GLY A 125 6.70 -5.72 28.23
C GLY A 125 5.56 -4.76 28.53
N ALA A 126 4.98 -4.12 27.51
CA ALA A 126 4.01 -3.04 27.65
C ALA A 126 3.09 -3.36 28.82
N GLN A 127 3.11 -2.52 29.86
CA GLN A 127 2.25 -2.77 30.99
C GLN A 127 0.86 -2.39 30.48
N LEU A 128 0.20 -3.33 29.81
CA LEU A 128 -1.18 -3.22 29.36
C LEU A 128 -2.01 -2.94 30.62
N ARG A 129 -2.20 -1.66 30.91
CA ARG A 129 -3.14 -1.19 31.91
C ARG A 129 -4.52 -1.28 31.25
N GLY A 130 -5.02 -2.50 31.11
CA GLY A 130 -6.30 -2.79 30.50
C GLY A 130 -6.53 -4.29 30.36
N GLU A 131 -7.80 -4.69 30.45
CA GLU A 131 -8.27 -6.07 30.26
C GLU A 131 -8.15 -6.57 28.80
N ASP A 132 -7.54 -5.77 27.91
CA ASP A 132 -7.51 -6.05 26.47
C ASP A 132 -6.14 -6.57 26.05
N VAL A 133 -6.17 -7.64 25.26
CA VAL A 133 -5.01 -8.48 24.96
C VAL A 133 -4.57 -8.24 23.53
N VAL A 134 -3.27 -8.05 23.33
CA VAL A 134 -2.68 -7.92 21.99
C VAL A 134 -2.84 -9.24 21.24
N GLU A 135 -3.41 -9.17 20.05
CA GLU A 135 -3.68 -10.33 19.19
C GLU A 135 -2.77 -10.32 17.95
N HIS A 136 -2.56 -9.15 17.34
CA HIS A 136 -1.59 -8.97 16.26
C HIS A 136 -0.51 -7.98 16.69
N PHE A 137 0.74 -8.38 16.52
CA PHE A 137 1.92 -7.59 16.80
C PHE A 137 2.96 -7.91 15.73
N PHE A 138 3.37 -6.91 14.96
CA PHE A 138 4.36 -7.08 13.90
C PHE A 138 5.00 -5.72 13.54
N THR A 139 6.20 -5.79 12.97
CA THR A 139 6.95 -4.64 12.47
C THR A 139 6.66 -4.45 10.98
N THR A 140 6.59 -3.20 10.51
CA THR A 140 6.38 -2.85 9.11
C THR A 140 6.78 -1.40 8.85
N THR A 141 6.66 -0.89 7.62
CA THR A 141 6.91 0.54 7.33
C THR A 141 5.61 1.32 7.33
N SER A 142 5.67 2.64 7.59
CA SER A 142 4.52 3.53 7.57
C SER A 142 3.74 3.51 6.24
N HIS A 143 4.40 3.17 5.14
CA HIS A 143 3.84 3.14 3.78
C HIS A 143 3.31 1.77 3.36
N HIS A 144 3.57 0.71 4.13
CA HIS A 144 3.04 -0.60 3.80
C HIS A 144 1.52 -0.65 3.95
N TRP A 145 0.89 -1.46 3.10
CA TRP A 145 -0.53 -1.78 3.18
C TRP A 145 -0.78 -2.81 4.28
N LEU A 146 -1.75 -2.53 5.13
CA LEU A 146 -2.31 -3.45 6.10
C LEU A 146 -3.63 -4.00 5.54
N LEU A 147 -3.67 -5.29 5.27
CA LEU A 147 -4.86 -6.01 4.83
C LEU A 147 -5.54 -6.66 6.04
N PHE A 148 -6.72 -6.17 6.39
CA PHE A 148 -7.54 -6.68 7.50
C PHE A 148 -8.58 -7.64 6.96
N PHE A 149 -8.38 -8.92 7.19
CA PHE A 149 -9.33 -9.96 6.85
C PHE A 149 -10.27 -10.20 8.02
N THR A 150 -11.57 -10.24 7.74
CA THR A 150 -12.59 -10.37 8.78
C THR A 150 -13.21 -11.78 8.81
N ASN A 151 -13.81 -12.14 9.95
CA ASN A 151 -14.54 -13.39 10.13
C ASN A 151 -15.67 -13.58 9.10
N LEU A 152 -16.27 -12.49 8.60
CA LEU A 152 -17.30 -12.52 7.54
C LEU A 152 -16.73 -12.62 6.12
N GLY A 153 -15.42 -12.82 5.97
CA GLY A 153 -14.79 -13.07 4.67
C GLY A 153 -14.65 -11.82 3.82
N ARG A 154 -14.62 -10.64 4.43
CA ARG A 154 -14.28 -9.37 3.78
C ARG A 154 -12.81 -9.04 4.03
N VAL A 155 -12.26 -8.18 3.17
CA VAL A 155 -10.94 -7.59 3.38
C VAL A 155 -11.03 -6.09 3.23
N TYR A 156 -10.42 -5.40 4.18
CA TYR A 156 -10.23 -3.96 4.19
C TYR A 156 -8.74 -3.69 4.07
N ARG A 157 -8.38 -2.52 3.54
CA ARG A 157 -7.00 -2.08 3.47
C ARG A 157 -6.86 -0.71 4.10
N ALA A 158 -5.77 -0.51 4.80
CA ALA A 158 -5.32 0.80 5.26
C ALA A 158 -3.82 0.89 5.09
N LYS A 159 -3.28 2.08 4.89
CA LYS A 159 -1.83 2.31 5.03
C LYS A 159 -1.47 2.29 6.51
N ALA A 160 -0.26 1.84 6.84
CA ALA A 160 0.15 1.80 8.24
C ALA A 160 0.11 3.20 8.88
N TYR A 161 0.44 4.28 8.14
CA TYR A 161 0.35 5.65 8.64
C TYR A 161 -1.07 6.12 9.00
N GLU A 162 -2.12 5.49 8.47
CA GLU A 162 -3.52 5.83 8.77
C GLU A 162 -3.92 5.35 10.18
N LEU A 163 -3.16 4.41 10.76
CA LEU A 163 -3.31 4.06 12.16
C LEU A 163 -2.83 5.20 13.06
N PRO A 164 -3.49 5.42 14.22
CA PRO A 164 -3.09 6.47 15.13
C PRO A 164 -1.68 6.20 15.65
N ASP A 165 -0.83 7.22 15.59
CA ASP A 165 0.47 7.21 16.24
C ASP A 165 0.27 7.41 17.74
N ALA A 166 0.64 6.40 18.52
CA ALA A 166 0.45 6.44 19.95
C ALA A 166 1.56 5.67 20.66
N GLY A 167 1.96 6.18 21.83
CA GLY A 167 3.01 5.55 22.63
C GLY A 167 2.65 4.13 23.07
N ARG A 168 3.67 3.41 23.53
CA ARG A 168 3.60 1.99 23.91
C ARG A 168 2.48 1.65 24.91
N ASP A 169 2.16 2.53 25.85
CA ASP A 169 1.14 2.29 26.88
C ASP A 169 -0.27 2.76 26.49
N ALA A 170 -0.44 3.42 25.34
CA ALA A 170 -1.74 3.90 24.86
C ALA A 170 -2.56 2.75 24.22
N LYS A 171 -3.90 2.84 24.25
CA LYS A 171 -4.76 1.81 23.62
C LYS A 171 -4.86 1.92 22.10
N GLY A 172 -4.70 3.12 21.54
CA GLY A 172 -4.98 3.37 20.12
C GLY A 172 -6.45 3.64 19.83
N GLN A 173 -6.84 3.50 18.57
CA GLN A 173 -8.20 3.73 18.08
C GLN A 173 -8.83 2.41 17.63
N HIS A 174 -10.14 2.29 17.82
CA HIS A 174 -10.86 1.10 17.37
C HIS A 174 -10.88 1.03 15.83
N VAL A 175 -10.46 -0.10 15.26
CA VAL A 175 -10.35 -0.35 13.81
C VAL A 175 -11.68 -0.17 13.07
N ALA A 176 -12.81 -0.47 13.70
CA ALA A 176 -14.13 -0.26 13.08
C ALA A 176 -14.46 1.23 12.82
N ASN A 177 -13.75 2.17 13.46
CA ASN A 177 -13.92 3.60 13.16
C ASN A 177 -13.16 4.01 11.90
N LEU A 178 -12.06 3.30 11.59
CA LEU A 178 -11.25 3.52 10.39
C LEU A 178 -11.81 2.73 9.20
N LEU A 179 -12.19 1.49 9.46
CA LEU A 179 -12.64 0.50 8.51
C LEU A 179 -14.13 0.29 8.77
N ALA A 180 -15.00 0.68 7.84
CA ALA A 180 -16.45 0.65 7.99
C ALA A 180 -17.01 -0.80 8.11
N PHE A 181 -16.78 -1.43 9.26
CA PHE A 181 -17.15 -2.81 9.56
C PHE A 181 -18.66 -2.97 9.65
N GLN A 182 -19.13 -4.16 9.27
CA GLN A 182 -20.49 -4.58 9.52
C GLN A 182 -20.71 -4.93 11.00
N PRO A 183 -21.97 -4.95 11.48
CA PRO A 183 -22.28 -5.48 12.80
C PRO A 183 -21.72 -6.91 12.98
N ASP A 184 -21.17 -7.18 14.16
CA ASP A 184 -20.55 -8.46 14.54
C ASP A 184 -19.31 -8.89 13.73
N GLU A 185 -18.78 -8.00 12.88
CA GLU A 185 -17.57 -8.22 12.11
C GLU A 185 -16.32 -8.04 13.00
N LYS A 186 -15.43 -9.02 12.96
CA LYS A 186 -14.18 -9.08 13.73
C LYS A 186 -13.01 -9.38 12.84
N ILE A 187 -11.83 -8.90 13.20
CA ILE A 187 -10.59 -9.23 12.50
C ILE A 187 -10.27 -10.70 12.76
N ALA A 188 -10.02 -11.45 11.70
CA ALA A 188 -9.56 -12.83 11.72
C ALA A 188 -8.06 -12.95 11.42
N ALA A 189 -7.54 -12.08 10.55
CA ALA A 189 -6.12 -12.04 10.22
C ALA A 189 -5.72 -10.65 9.70
N VAL A 190 -4.46 -10.27 9.92
CA VAL A 190 -3.87 -9.04 9.39
C VAL A 190 -2.58 -9.39 8.66
N LEU A 191 -2.43 -8.87 7.43
CA LEU A 191 -1.22 -9.03 6.64
C LEU A 191 -0.66 -7.65 6.29
N ALA A 192 0.62 -7.43 6.55
CA ALA A 192 1.34 -6.27 6.06
C ALA A 192 2.04 -6.61 4.74
N ILE A 193 1.82 -5.82 3.70
CA ILE A 193 2.46 -5.98 2.39
C ILE A 193 2.99 -4.64 1.91
N ARG A 194 4.15 -4.66 1.26
CA ARG A 194 4.66 -3.46 0.56
C ARG A 194 3.78 -3.12 -0.62
N ASP A 195 3.50 -4.13 -1.43
CA ASP A 195 2.69 -4.03 -2.63
C ASP A 195 1.94 -5.35 -2.91
N TYR A 196 1.07 -5.36 -3.91
CA TYR A 196 0.35 -6.56 -4.32
C TYR A 196 1.18 -7.51 -5.21
N ALA A 197 2.46 -7.22 -5.43
CA ALA A 197 3.42 -8.06 -6.15
C ALA A 197 4.32 -8.89 -5.20
N THR A 198 4.31 -8.57 -3.90
CA THR A 198 5.12 -9.21 -2.84
C THR A 198 4.95 -10.74 -2.81
N ALA A 199 3.75 -11.23 -3.13
CA ALA A 199 3.50 -12.65 -3.35
C ALA A 199 2.53 -12.86 -4.51
N PRO A 200 2.62 -13.98 -5.25
CA PRO A 200 1.73 -14.22 -6.39
C PRO A 200 0.28 -14.50 -5.95
N TYR A 201 0.10 -15.14 -4.78
CA TYR A 201 -1.20 -15.55 -4.30
C TYR A 201 -1.40 -15.27 -2.81
N LEU A 202 -2.67 -15.18 -2.45
CA LEU A 202 -3.18 -15.22 -1.09
C LEU A 202 -3.98 -16.51 -0.94
N VAL A 203 -3.78 -17.22 0.18
CA VAL A 203 -4.65 -18.31 0.61
C VAL A 203 -5.51 -17.89 1.79
N LEU A 204 -6.79 -18.29 1.72
CA LEU A 204 -7.78 -18.12 2.77
C LEU A 204 -8.24 -19.49 3.25
N ALA A 205 -8.50 -19.63 4.54
CA ALA A 205 -9.08 -20.83 5.11
C ALA A 205 -10.23 -20.51 6.08
N THR A 206 -11.27 -21.35 6.02
CA THR A 206 -12.52 -21.18 6.77
C THR A 206 -12.64 -22.19 7.90
N ARG A 207 -13.50 -21.90 8.88
CA ARG A 207 -13.78 -22.76 10.03
C ARG A 207 -14.25 -24.14 9.60
N ASN A 208 -15.07 -24.22 8.55
CA ASN A 208 -15.57 -25.49 8.00
C ASN A 208 -14.57 -26.21 7.07
N GLY A 209 -13.33 -25.71 6.95
CA GLY A 209 -12.23 -26.41 6.28
C GLY A 209 -12.19 -26.23 4.78
N LEU A 210 -12.92 -25.25 4.24
CA LEU A 210 -12.70 -24.75 2.88
C LEU A 210 -11.44 -23.91 2.84
N VAL A 211 -10.68 -24.06 1.77
CA VAL A 211 -9.51 -23.26 1.44
C VAL A 211 -9.67 -22.64 0.07
N LYS A 212 -9.10 -21.45 -0.12
CA LYS A 212 -9.14 -20.76 -1.40
C LYS A 212 -7.82 -20.06 -1.67
N LYS A 213 -7.27 -20.27 -2.86
CA LYS A 213 -6.16 -19.50 -3.41
C LYS A 213 -6.68 -18.47 -4.40
N THR A 214 -6.29 -17.21 -4.23
CA THR A 214 -6.66 -16.09 -5.09
C THR A 214 -5.40 -15.30 -5.43
N ARG A 215 -5.31 -14.69 -6.61
CA ARG A 215 -4.17 -13.84 -6.95
C ARG A 215 -4.14 -12.62 -6.02
N LEU A 216 -2.98 -12.27 -5.50
CA LEU A 216 -2.86 -11.15 -4.56
C LEU A 216 -3.33 -9.84 -5.21
N ALA A 217 -2.99 -9.62 -6.48
CA ALA A 217 -3.42 -8.45 -7.26
C ALA A 217 -4.95 -8.27 -7.36
N GLU A 218 -5.77 -9.30 -7.17
CA GLU A 218 -7.24 -9.13 -7.16
C GLU A 218 -7.74 -8.34 -5.94
N PHE A 219 -6.91 -8.19 -4.92
CA PHE A 219 -7.22 -7.43 -3.71
C PHE A 219 -6.85 -5.95 -3.82
N ASP A 220 -6.15 -5.54 -4.88
CA ASP A 220 -5.87 -4.12 -5.13
C ASP A 220 -7.14 -3.42 -5.59
N SER A 221 -7.75 -2.64 -4.69
CA SER A 221 -9.00 -1.94 -4.97
C SER A 221 -9.09 -0.63 -4.22
N PRO A 222 -9.39 0.51 -4.88
CA PRO A 222 -9.51 1.82 -4.24
C PRO A 222 -10.73 1.98 -3.31
N ARG A 223 -11.50 0.92 -3.09
CA ARG A 223 -12.74 0.98 -2.30
C ARG A 223 -12.43 0.95 -0.80
N SER A 224 -12.78 2.03 -0.10
CA SER A 224 -12.66 2.15 1.36
C SER A 224 -13.61 1.22 2.13
N GLY A 225 -14.80 0.93 1.59
CA GLY A 225 -15.81 0.05 2.20
C GLY A 225 -15.46 -1.44 2.25
N GLY A 226 -14.22 -1.81 1.94
CA GLY A 226 -13.77 -3.20 1.86
C GLY A 226 -14.33 -3.94 0.64
N VAL A 227 -13.71 -5.09 0.38
CA VAL A 227 -14.05 -5.96 -0.75
C VAL A 227 -14.28 -7.38 -0.27
N ILE A 228 -15.10 -8.14 -1.00
CA ILE A 228 -15.34 -9.55 -0.67
C ILE A 228 -14.03 -10.31 -0.86
N ALA A 229 -13.56 -10.98 0.18
CA ALA A 229 -12.37 -11.82 0.12
C ALA A 229 -12.71 -13.26 -0.17
N ILE A 230 -13.82 -13.79 0.37
CA ILE A 230 -14.35 -15.14 0.12
C ILE A 230 -15.87 -15.15 0.32
N ASN A 231 -16.59 -15.95 -0.48
CA ASN A 231 -18.02 -16.14 -0.25
C ASN A 231 -18.23 -17.27 0.75
N LEU A 232 -18.53 -16.92 2.01
CA LEU A 232 -18.74 -17.88 3.09
C LEU A 232 -20.08 -18.60 2.94
N ARG A 233 -20.13 -19.84 3.41
CA ARG A 233 -21.38 -20.60 3.55
C ARG A 233 -22.07 -20.20 4.86
N GLU A 234 -23.36 -20.52 4.96
CA GLU A 234 -24.11 -20.29 6.19
C GLU A 234 -23.44 -20.95 7.40
N GLY A 235 -23.22 -20.17 8.46
CA GLY A 235 -22.54 -20.59 9.68
C GLY A 235 -21.04 -20.82 9.56
N ASP A 236 -20.41 -20.44 8.45
CA ASP A 236 -18.95 -20.51 8.27
C ASP A 236 -18.29 -19.15 8.58
N GLU A 237 -17.01 -19.20 8.96
CA GLU A 237 -16.22 -18.02 9.31
C GLU A 237 -14.82 -18.15 8.70
N LEU A 238 -14.21 -17.03 8.34
CA LEU A 238 -12.79 -17.02 7.98
C LEU A 238 -11.93 -17.19 9.24
N VAL A 239 -10.97 -18.11 9.19
CA VAL A 239 -10.05 -18.42 10.30
C VAL A 239 -8.63 -17.91 10.03
N GLY A 240 -8.19 -17.90 8.78
CA GLY A 240 -6.83 -17.49 8.47
C GLY A 240 -6.65 -16.99 7.05
N ALA A 241 -5.68 -16.10 6.89
CA ALA A 241 -5.20 -15.57 5.62
C ALA A 241 -3.67 -15.59 5.62
N SER A 242 -3.06 -16.00 4.52
CA SER A 242 -1.60 -16.02 4.39
C SER A 242 -1.17 -15.85 2.94
N LEU A 243 -0.02 -15.18 2.74
CA LEU A 243 0.62 -15.10 1.43
C LEU A 243 1.22 -16.46 1.06
N VAL A 244 1.16 -16.83 -0.22
CA VAL A 244 1.62 -18.15 -0.67
C VAL A 244 2.10 -18.11 -2.13
N SER A 245 3.08 -18.95 -2.44
CA SER A 245 3.52 -19.25 -3.80
C SER A 245 3.05 -20.64 -4.26
N ASN A 246 3.27 -20.97 -5.53
CA ASN A 246 2.86 -22.27 -6.08
C ASN A 246 3.72 -23.46 -5.62
N VAL A 247 4.88 -23.19 -5.00
CA VAL A 247 5.82 -24.22 -4.55
C VAL A 247 5.71 -24.50 -3.05
N ASP A 248 4.99 -23.66 -2.30
CA ASP A 248 4.84 -23.80 -0.86
C ASP A 248 3.80 -24.87 -0.49
N ASP A 249 3.89 -25.31 0.75
CA ASP A 249 2.93 -26.22 1.35
C ASP A 249 1.98 -25.49 2.30
N LEU A 250 0.75 -25.97 2.36
CA LEU A 250 -0.24 -25.54 3.34
C LEU A 250 -0.34 -26.61 4.42
N LEU A 251 -0.30 -26.18 5.68
CA LEU A 251 -0.60 -26.99 6.85
C LEU A 251 -1.87 -26.47 7.51
N LEU A 252 -2.91 -27.31 7.50
CA LEU A 252 -4.15 -27.06 8.21
C LEU A 252 -4.15 -27.85 9.52
N VAL A 253 -4.55 -27.23 10.62
CA VAL A 253 -4.70 -27.88 11.92
C VAL A 253 -6.11 -27.68 12.46
N SER A 254 -6.72 -28.74 12.99
CA SER A 254 -8.05 -28.73 13.56
C SER A 254 -8.03 -28.62 15.08
N ARG A 255 -9.14 -28.17 15.67
CA ARG A 255 -9.32 -28.05 17.12
C ARG A 255 -9.18 -29.40 17.82
N LYS A 256 -9.68 -30.49 17.21
CA LYS A 256 -9.53 -31.87 17.70
C LYS A 256 -8.24 -32.53 17.21
N GLY A 257 -7.17 -31.75 17.02
CA GLY A 257 -5.80 -32.24 16.83
C GLY A 257 -5.57 -33.10 15.59
N GLN A 258 -6.37 -32.91 14.54
CA GLN A 258 -6.08 -33.45 13.22
C GLN A 258 -5.35 -32.40 12.37
N SER A 259 -4.64 -32.86 11.34
CA SER A 259 -3.91 -31.95 10.46
C SER A 259 -3.83 -32.48 9.03
N ALA A 260 -3.83 -31.57 8.06
CA ALA A 260 -3.68 -31.90 6.64
C ALA A 260 -2.58 -31.02 6.04
N ARG A 261 -1.58 -31.66 5.42
CA ARG A 261 -0.53 -30.99 4.64
C ARG A 261 -0.68 -31.31 3.16
N PHE A 262 -0.65 -30.29 2.32
CA PHE A 262 -0.69 -30.44 0.87
C PHE A 262 -0.06 -29.23 0.17
N ASN A 263 0.45 -29.44 -1.04
CA ASN A 263 1.08 -28.38 -1.83
C ASN A 263 0.06 -27.34 -2.32
N ALA A 264 0.46 -26.08 -2.39
CA ALA A 264 -0.35 -24.97 -2.90
C ALA A 264 -0.40 -24.90 -4.44
N ASN A 265 0.15 -25.88 -5.15
CA ASN A 265 0.20 -25.91 -6.61
C ASN A 265 -1.20 -25.95 -7.26
N ASP A 266 -1.27 -25.68 -8.57
CA ASP A 266 -2.55 -25.54 -9.28
C ASP A 266 -3.33 -26.86 -9.42
N THR A 267 -2.66 -28.01 -9.28
CA THR A 267 -3.35 -29.32 -9.30
C THR A 267 -4.15 -29.56 -8.04
N GLN A 268 -3.63 -29.14 -6.88
CA GLN A 268 -4.31 -29.28 -5.60
C GLN A 268 -5.24 -28.10 -5.36
N LEU A 269 -4.77 -26.88 -5.62
CA LEU A 269 -5.45 -25.63 -5.29
C LEU A 269 -5.28 -24.63 -6.43
N ARG A 270 -6.17 -24.67 -7.43
CA ARG A 270 -6.16 -23.70 -8.52
C ARG A 270 -6.50 -22.28 -8.04
N PRO A 271 -5.92 -21.22 -8.63
CA PRO A 271 -6.35 -19.84 -8.38
C PRO A 271 -7.81 -19.64 -8.75
N MET A 272 -8.57 -18.98 -7.89
CA MET A 272 -9.98 -18.67 -8.08
C MET A 272 -10.24 -17.20 -7.77
N GLY A 273 -11.31 -16.65 -8.35
CA GLY A 273 -11.71 -15.27 -8.09
C GLY A 273 -12.20 -15.04 -6.66
N ARG A 274 -12.16 -13.77 -6.23
CA ARG A 274 -12.61 -13.35 -4.89
C ARG A 274 -14.03 -13.78 -4.49
N ALA A 275 -15.03 -13.64 -5.38
CA ALA A 275 -16.43 -13.94 -5.08
C ALA A 275 -16.79 -15.45 -5.11
N THR A 276 -15.82 -16.32 -4.85
CA THR A 276 -16.01 -17.78 -4.79
C THR A 276 -15.76 -18.33 -3.38
N SER A 277 -16.33 -19.50 -3.08
CA SER A 277 -16.23 -20.15 -1.75
C SER A 277 -14.99 -21.03 -1.56
N GLY A 278 -14.19 -21.24 -2.60
CA GLY A 278 -13.03 -22.14 -2.54
C GLY A 278 -13.37 -23.64 -2.66
N VAL A 279 -12.44 -24.48 -2.23
CA VAL A 279 -12.50 -25.95 -2.31
C VAL A 279 -12.23 -26.58 -0.95
N THR A 280 -12.66 -27.82 -0.72
CA THR A 280 -12.38 -28.52 0.55
C THR A 280 -10.87 -28.74 0.74
N GLY A 281 -10.31 -28.14 1.78
CA GLY A 281 -8.93 -28.30 2.23
C GLY A 281 -8.78 -29.43 3.23
N MET A 282 -9.68 -29.50 4.21
CA MET A 282 -9.73 -30.56 5.23
C MET A 282 -11.18 -30.94 5.51
N LYS A 283 -11.41 -32.22 5.85
CA LYS A 283 -12.71 -32.72 6.30
C LYS A 283 -12.66 -32.96 7.81
N PHE A 284 -13.79 -32.73 8.47
CA PHE A 284 -13.92 -32.90 9.91
C PHE A 284 -14.86 -34.06 10.25
N ARG A 285 -14.70 -34.62 11.45
CA ARG A 285 -15.66 -35.56 12.05
C ARG A 285 -16.31 -34.87 13.25
N ALA A 286 -17.59 -35.15 13.48
CA ALA A 286 -18.33 -34.63 14.64
C ALA A 286 -18.21 -33.09 14.75
N GLU A 287 -18.01 -32.56 15.96
CA GLU A 287 -17.89 -31.13 16.27
C GLU A 287 -16.45 -30.59 16.13
N ASP A 288 -15.68 -31.10 15.17
CA ASP A 288 -14.33 -30.58 14.87
C ASP A 288 -14.39 -29.44 13.85
N SER A 289 -13.43 -28.53 13.93
CA SER A 289 -13.33 -27.35 13.07
C SER A 289 -11.89 -26.96 12.83
N LEU A 290 -11.66 -26.18 11.78
CA LEU A 290 -10.32 -25.63 11.51
C LEU A 290 -9.93 -24.66 12.63
N LEU A 291 -8.71 -24.82 13.14
CA LEU A 291 -8.11 -23.96 14.15
C LEU A 291 -7.11 -22.99 13.53
N SER A 292 -6.24 -23.48 12.62
CA SER A 292 -5.26 -22.62 11.99
C SER A 292 -4.88 -23.07 10.58
N LEU A 293 -4.37 -22.09 9.84
CA LEU A 293 -3.72 -22.21 8.54
C LEU A 293 -2.29 -21.73 8.71
N SER A 294 -1.31 -22.52 8.27
CA SER A 294 0.08 -22.11 8.20
C SER A 294 0.65 -22.45 6.82
N VAL A 295 1.49 -21.55 6.30
CA VAL A 295 2.24 -21.78 5.06
C VAL A 295 3.63 -22.24 5.44
N ILE A 296 4.10 -23.32 4.81
CA ILE A 296 5.46 -23.83 4.94
C ILE A 296 6.18 -23.50 3.64
N PRO A 297 7.06 -22.47 3.63
CA PRO A 297 7.81 -22.10 2.44
C PRO A 297 8.65 -23.25 1.90
N ALA A 298 8.73 -23.36 0.57
CA ALA A 298 9.55 -24.38 -0.07
C ALA A 298 11.01 -24.34 0.40
N GLY A 299 11.56 -25.49 0.81
CA GLY A 299 12.94 -25.61 1.27
C GLY A 299 13.17 -25.24 2.75
N THR A 300 12.13 -24.84 3.47
CA THR A 300 12.20 -24.59 4.93
C THR A 300 11.65 -25.78 5.72
N ASP A 301 12.06 -25.90 6.99
CA ASP A 301 11.51 -26.88 7.94
C ASP A 301 11.23 -26.23 9.32
N PRO A 302 10.27 -25.29 9.38
CA PRO A 302 9.90 -24.65 10.63
C PRO A 302 9.32 -25.68 11.62
N ASP A 303 9.34 -25.35 12.90
CA ASP A 303 8.70 -26.16 13.91
C ASP A 303 7.20 -25.85 13.94
N VAL A 304 6.38 -26.90 14.03
CA VAL A 304 4.94 -26.79 14.30
C VAL A 304 4.76 -26.83 15.81
N PHE A 305 4.29 -25.72 16.36
CA PHE A 305 4.02 -25.53 17.78
C PHE A 305 2.52 -25.52 18.03
N VAL A 306 2.06 -26.48 18.84
CA VAL A 306 0.63 -26.61 19.19
C VAL A 306 0.46 -26.45 20.70
N VAL A 307 -0.63 -25.79 21.10
CA VAL A 307 -0.97 -25.52 22.50
C VAL A 307 -2.38 -26.01 22.77
N PHE A 308 -2.53 -26.69 23.90
CA PHE A 308 -3.79 -27.20 24.42
C PHE A 308 -4.40 -26.23 25.43
N GLU A 309 -5.72 -26.28 25.63
CA GLU A 309 -6.44 -25.44 26.60
C GLU A 309 -5.93 -25.62 28.05
N SER A 310 -5.41 -26.81 28.38
CA SER A 310 -4.81 -27.15 29.67
C SER A 310 -3.42 -26.54 29.93
N GLY A 311 -2.79 -25.95 28.91
CA GLY A 311 -1.42 -25.42 29.00
C GLY A 311 -0.30 -26.41 28.71
N LEU A 312 -0.65 -27.61 28.25
CA LEU A 312 0.31 -28.46 27.55
C LEU A 312 0.64 -27.82 26.18
N ALA A 313 1.90 -27.87 25.80
CA ALA A 313 2.32 -27.51 24.45
C ALA A 313 3.30 -28.53 23.90
N LYS A 314 3.46 -28.49 22.58
CA LYS A 314 4.28 -29.43 21.86
C LYS A 314 4.92 -28.75 20.66
N ARG A 315 6.15 -29.15 20.40
CA ARG A 315 6.95 -28.76 19.24
C ARG A 315 7.35 -29.98 18.42
N SER A 316 7.12 -29.94 17.12
CA SER A 316 7.46 -31.01 16.16
C SER A 316 7.93 -30.40 14.84
N LYS A 317 8.91 -31.01 14.17
CA LYS A 317 9.38 -30.53 12.86
C LYS A 317 8.28 -30.64 11.81
N SER A 318 8.14 -29.64 10.93
CA SER A 318 7.15 -29.69 9.85
C SER A 318 7.34 -30.89 8.91
N SER A 319 8.58 -31.37 8.77
CA SER A 319 8.96 -32.57 7.99
C SER A 319 8.30 -33.86 8.48
N GLU A 320 7.81 -33.91 9.71
CA GLU A 320 7.01 -35.04 10.22
C GLU A 320 5.63 -35.15 9.54
N TRP A 321 5.17 -34.10 8.86
CA TRP A 321 3.98 -34.11 8.03
C TRP A 321 4.35 -34.40 6.58
N THR A 322 4.02 -35.60 6.10
CA THR A 322 4.05 -35.90 4.67
C THR A 322 2.86 -35.23 3.98
N ALA A 323 3.10 -34.59 2.83
CA ALA A 323 2.03 -34.09 1.98
C ALA A 323 1.18 -35.26 1.45
N LYS A 324 -0.10 -35.33 1.84
CA LYS A 324 -1.03 -36.43 1.48
C LYS A 324 -2.19 -35.96 0.59
N GLY A 325 -2.17 -34.71 0.16
CA GLY A 325 -3.24 -34.07 -0.60
C GLY A 325 -4.32 -33.46 0.29
N ARG A 326 -5.24 -32.71 -0.34
CA ARG A 326 -6.33 -32.00 0.34
C ARG A 326 -7.60 -32.85 0.50
N GLY A 327 -8.51 -32.39 1.34
CA GLY A 327 -9.84 -32.98 1.54
C GLY A 327 -9.83 -34.29 2.34
N ILE A 328 -8.73 -34.56 3.03
CA ILE A 328 -8.58 -35.69 3.95
C ILE A 328 -9.13 -35.35 5.33
N LEU A 329 -9.39 -36.38 6.14
CA LEU A 329 -9.74 -36.22 7.56
C LEU A 329 -8.56 -35.80 8.43
N GLY A 330 -7.36 -35.80 7.85
CA GLY A 330 -6.13 -35.45 8.49
C GLY A 330 -5.47 -36.60 9.24
N VAL A 331 -4.29 -36.30 9.75
CA VAL A 331 -3.48 -37.15 10.61
C VAL A 331 -3.25 -36.45 11.93
N ALA A 332 -3.11 -37.20 13.02
CA ALA A 332 -2.95 -36.62 14.34
C ALA A 332 -1.73 -35.69 14.41
N VAL A 333 -1.94 -34.47 14.89
CA VAL A 333 -0.92 -33.44 15.18
C VAL A 333 -0.33 -33.66 16.58
N ALA A 334 -1.15 -34.19 17.49
CA ALA A 334 -0.82 -34.51 18.87
C ALA A 334 -1.73 -35.61 19.40
N LYS A 335 -1.31 -36.27 20.48
CA LYS A 335 -2.13 -37.27 21.17
C LYS A 335 -3.10 -36.54 22.10
N LEU A 336 -4.37 -36.48 21.71
CA LEU A 336 -5.42 -35.94 22.58
C LEU A 336 -5.59 -36.83 23.81
N SER A 337 -5.83 -36.17 24.94
CA SER A 337 -6.17 -36.81 26.21
C SER A 337 -7.18 -35.92 26.92
N GLU A 338 -8.02 -36.50 27.78
CA GLU A 338 -8.95 -35.73 28.62
C GLU A 338 -8.22 -34.70 29.48
N ARG A 339 -6.97 -34.99 29.87
CA ARG A 339 -6.11 -34.07 30.61
C ARG A 339 -5.66 -32.87 29.77
N GLY A 340 -5.43 -33.09 28.48
CA GLY A 340 -4.97 -32.07 27.54
C GLY A 340 -6.09 -31.13 27.11
N GLY A 341 -7.27 -31.69 26.87
CA GLY A 341 -8.38 -30.96 26.28
C GLY A 341 -8.18 -30.73 24.78
N ASP A 342 -8.89 -29.74 24.25
CA ASP A 342 -8.79 -29.34 22.84
C ASP A 342 -7.56 -28.46 22.55
N LEU A 343 -7.19 -28.36 21.27
CA LEU A 343 -6.19 -27.39 20.82
C LEU A 343 -6.79 -25.99 20.74
N VAL A 344 -6.01 -25.01 21.16
CA VAL A 344 -6.39 -23.59 21.20
C VAL A 344 -5.45 -22.71 20.37
N GLY A 345 -4.28 -23.23 19.99
CA GLY A 345 -3.39 -22.59 19.04
C GLY A 345 -2.50 -23.58 18.32
N ALA A 346 -2.19 -23.27 17.07
CA ALA A 346 -1.24 -24.01 16.24
C ALA A 346 -0.53 -23.03 15.31
N LEU A 347 0.80 -22.94 15.45
CA LEU A 347 1.66 -21.95 14.79
C LEU A 347 2.87 -22.65 14.17
N THR A 348 3.39 -22.11 13.07
CA THR A 348 4.74 -22.39 12.60
C THR A 348 5.70 -21.38 13.24
N VAL A 349 6.75 -21.87 13.87
CA VAL A 349 7.71 -21.09 14.66
C VAL A 349 9.14 -21.54 14.38
N ASP A 350 10.06 -20.65 14.66
CA ASP A 350 11.50 -20.91 14.72
C ASP A 350 11.95 -21.10 16.19
N GLU A 351 13.17 -21.58 16.40
CA GLU A 351 13.66 -21.88 17.75
C GLU A 351 13.83 -20.64 18.63
N THR A 352 14.09 -19.49 18.01
CA THR A 352 14.26 -18.18 18.67
C THR A 352 12.94 -17.51 19.03
N ASP A 353 11.82 -18.04 18.54
CA ASP A 353 10.52 -17.44 18.78
C ASP A 353 10.07 -17.53 20.23
N GLU A 354 9.28 -16.54 20.62
CA GLU A 354 8.53 -16.53 21.86
C GLU A 354 7.03 -16.63 21.57
N VAL A 355 6.31 -17.35 22.42
CA VAL A 355 4.87 -17.52 22.29
C VAL A 355 4.18 -16.93 23.51
N LEU A 356 3.16 -16.12 23.24
CA LEU A 356 2.26 -15.54 24.22
C LEU A 356 1.01 -16.41 24.32
N VAL A 357 0.63 -16.69 25.56
CA VAL A 357 -0.53 -17.51 25.90
C VAL A 357 -1.47 -16.68 26.76
N VAL A 358 -2.74 -16.65 26.36
CA VAL A 358 -3.78 -15.85 27.00
C VAL A 358 -4.76 -16.77 27.69
N MET A 359 -4.91 -16.60 28.99
CA MET A 359 -5.88 -17.33 29.82
C MET A 359 -7.24 -16.62 29.77
N GLU A 360 -8.33 -17.38 29.97
CA GLU A 360 -9.70 -16.88 30.00
C GLU A 360 -9.89 -15.76 31.03
N ARG A 361 -9.19 -15.86 32.18
CA ARG A 361 -9.24 -14.84 33.24
C ARG A 361 -8.28 -13.66 33.04
N GLY A 362 -7.73 -13.50 31.83
CA GLY A 362 -6.89 -12.35 31.46
C GLY A 362 -5.42 -12.46 31.85
N ASN A 363 -4.97 -13.56 32.45
CA ASN A 363 -3.54 -13.78 32.70
C ASN A 363 -2.81 -14.06 31.37
N ILE A 364 -1.68 -13.40 31.16
CA ILE A 364 -0.83 -13.60 29.97
C ILE A 364 0.49 -14.22 30.42
N VAL A 365 0.92 -15.28 29.74
CA VAL A 365 2.21 -15.93 29.96
C VAL A 365 3.02 -15.85 28.68
N ARG A 366 4.28 -15.44 28.80
CA ARG A 366 5.27 -15.38 27.71
C ARG A 366 6.34 -16.41 27.99
N SER A 367 6.59 -17.30 27.04
CA SER A 367 7.63 -18.32 27.16
C SER A 367 8.29 -18.58 25.81
N ARG A 368 9.58 -18.93 25.84
CA ARG A 368 10.34 -19.26 24.63
C ARG A 368 9.91 -20.62 24.09
N VAL A 369 9.79 -20.71 22.78
CA VAL A 369 9.50 -21.96 22.07
C VAL A 369 10.56 -23.02 22.36
N ALA A 370 11.83 -22.61 22.50
CA ALA A 370 12.95 -23.48 22.81
C ALA A 370 12.79 -24.29 24.12
N GLU A 371 12.04 -23.80 25.10
CA GLU A 371 11.80 -24.51 26.38
C GLU A 371 10.98 -25.80 26.18
N VAL A 372 10.15 -25.84 25.14
CA VAL A 372 9.43 -27.04 24.75
C VAL A 372 10.34 -27.89 23.89
N ARG A 373 10.79 -29.03 24.41
CA ARG A 373 11.63 -29.96 23.64
C ARG A 373 10.94 -30.44 22.36
N LEU A 374 11.73 -30.65 21.31
CA LEU A 374 11.26 -31.23 20.06
C LEU A 374 10.82 -32.69 20.30
N THR A 375 9.63 -33.05 19.80
CA THR A 375 9.10 -34.42 19.87
C THR A 375 8.40 -34.79 18.56
N GLY A 376 8.27 -36.10 18.28
CA GLY A 376 7.49 -36.57 17.11
C GLY A 376 5.98 -36.33 17.27
N ARG A 377 5.20 -36.46 16.20
CA ARG A 377 3.79 -36.03 16.12
C ARG A 377 2.76 -36.68 17.03
N ASN A 378 2.93 -37.92 17.47
CA ASN A 378 1.90 -38.60 18.28
C ASN A 378 2.24 -38.64 19.79
N THR A 379 2.45 -37.46 20.38
CA THR A 379 2.80 -37.27 21.80
C THR A 379 1.87 -36.23 22.44
N MET A 380 1.78 -36.23 23.78
CA MET A 380 0.88 -35.33 24.54
C MET A 380 1.46 -33.92 24.78
N GLY A 381 2.74 -33.70 24.47
CA GLY A 381 3.43 -32.46 24.82
C GLY A 381 3.93 -32.41 26.27
N VAL A 382 4.42 -31.24 26.67
CA VAL A 382 4.92 -30.92 28.03
C VAL A 382 4.21 -29.67 28.55
N SER A 383 4.28 -29.44 29.86
CA SER A 383 3.73 -28.21 30.46
C SER A 383 4.48 -26.99 29.91
N PHE A 384 3.73 -26.06 29.33
CA PHE A 384 4.27 -24.80 28.80
C PHE A 384 3.72 -23.60 29.57
N ALA A 385 2.43 -23.62 29.88
CA ALA A 385 1.80 -22.71 30.81
C ALA A 385 0.93 -23.51 31.78
N THR A 386 0.68 -22.97 32.97
CA THR A 386 -0.18 -23.63 33.96
C THR A 386 -1.34 -22.70 34.30
N PRO A 387 -2.53 -22.92 33.71
CA PRO A 387 -3.73 -22.21 34.10
C PRO A 387 -4.04 -22.46 35.59
N ARG A 388 -4.68 -21.48 36.24
CA ARG A 388 -5.20 -21.66 37.60
C ARG A 388 -6.38 -22.65 37.58
N LYS A 389 -6.80 -23.14 38.75
CA LYS A 389 -7.95 -24.03 38.86
C LYS A 389 -9.22 -23.37 38.28
N GLY A 390 -9.79 -23.98 37.26
CA GLY A 390 -10.97 -23.47 36.54
C GLY A 390 -10.67 -22.27 35.63
N ASP A 391 -9.42 -22.15 35.17
CA ASP A 391 -8.96 -21.23 34.13
C ASP A 391 -8.46 -22.08 32.95
N ALA A 392 -8.52 -21.56 31.74
CA ALA A 392 -8.11 -22.25 30.52
C ALA A 392 -7.43 -21.28 29.56
N ILE A 393 -6.58 -21.80 28.68
CA ILE A 393 -6.01 -20.98 27.61
C ILE A 393 -7.07 -20.78 26.54
N VAL A 394 -7.26 -19.53 26.11
CA VAL A 394 -8.23 -19.16 25.07
C VAL A 394 -7.57 -18.66 23.78
N ALA A 395 -6.30 -18.25 23.83
CA ALA A 395 -5.59 -17.82 22.63
C ALA A 395 -4.07 -17.96 22.76
N VAL A 396 -3.44 -17.99 21.59
CA VAL A 396 -2.00 -18.14 21.41
C VAL A 396 -1.55 -17.21 20.30
N ALA A 397 -0.48 -16.45 20.52
CA ALA A 397 0.12 -15.60 19.51
C ALA A 397 1.64 -15.77 19.50
N ARG A 398 2.25 -15.73 18.31
CA ARG A 398 3.70 -15.59 18.18
C ARG A 398 4.06 -14.16 18.58
N ASN A 399 5.05 -14.02 19.44
CA ASN A 399 5.57 -12.72 19.80
C ASN A 399 6.67 -12.33 18.80
N SER A 400 6.45 -11.27 18.03
CA SER A 400 7.44 -10.77 17.07
C SER A 400 8.40 -9.73 17.66
N GLU A 401 8.36 -9.46 18.97
CA GLU A 401 9.27 -8.49 19.59
C GLU A 401 10.76 -8.82 19.37
N THR A 402 11.14 -10.09 19.14
CA THR A 402 12.52 -10.47 18.84
C THR A 402 12.98 -10.10 17.43
N ALA A 403 12.05 -10.01 16.45
CA ALA A 403 12.42 -9.64 15.08
C ALA A 403 12.98 -8.20 14.98
N ALA A 404 12.63 -7.33 15.94
CA ALA A 404 13.22 -6.00 16.06
C ALA A 404 14.64 -6.00 16.65
N GLU A 405 15.10 -7.12 17.21
CA GLU A 405 16.46 -7.29 17.76
C GLU A 405 17.40 -8.02 16.76
N ASP A 406 16.85 -8.87 15.87
CA ASP A 406 17.64 -9.75 14.99
C ASP A 406 18.06 -9.13 13.63
N GLU A 407 17.54 -7.97 13.22
CA GLU A 407 18.05 -7.24 12.04
C GLU A 407 19.45 -6.60 12.29
N GLU A 408 20.01 -6.72 13.50
CA GLU A 408 21.25 -6.04 13.92
C GLU A 408 22.58 -6.74 13.50
N GLU A 409 22.60 -7.86 12.76
CA GLU A 409 23.86 -8.59 12.48
C GLU A 409 24.39 -8.57 11.02
N LEU A 410 23.74 -7.90 10.06
CA LEU A 410 24.14 -7.99 8.63
C LEU A 410 24.61 -6.69 7.95
N ASP A 411 24.83 -5.59 8.66
CA ASP A 411 25.45 -4.41 8.04
C ASP A 411 26.46 -3.73 8.97
N GLY A 412 27.74 -3.97 8.70
CA GLY A 412 28.84 -3.46 9.53
C GLY A 412 30.19 -4.05 9.14
N GLY A 413 30.57 -3.91 7.87
CA GLY A 413 31.85 -4.41 7.37
C GLY A 413 32.41 -3.61 6.22
N GLU A 414 32.80 -2.36 6.45
CA GLU A 414 33.78 -1.68 5.60
C GLU A 414 34.93 -1.08 6.44
N PRO A 415 36.13 -0.97 5.85
CA PRO A 415 37.39 -1.15 6.56
C PRO A 415 38.04 0.18 6.95
N ASP A 416 38.67 0.15 8.12
CA ASP A 416 39.48 1.20 8.71
C ASP A 416 40.73 1.51 7.86
N PRO A 417 41.02 2.77 7.50
CA PRO A 417 42.25 3.11 6.80
C PRO A 417 43.37 3.48 7.80
N THR A 418 44.49 2.77 7.64
CA THR A 418 45.87 3.27 7.83
C THR A 418 46.44 3.36 9.25
N THR A 419 47.41 2.48 9.54
CA THR A 419 48.58 2.83 10.35
C THR A 419 49.84 2.20 9.78
N SER A 420 50.78 3.02 9.31
CA SER A 420 52.18 2.63 9.11
C SER A 420 53.12 3.68 9.72
N GLY A 421 53.83 3.27 10.78
CA GLY A 421 55.27 3.54 10.92
C GLY A 421 55.75 4.85 11.59
N GLY A 422 56.05 4.76 12.89
CA GLY A 422 57.40 5.07 13.42
C GLY A 422 57.70 6.49 13.94
N PRO A 423 58.68 6.64 14.87
CA PRO A 423 58.55 7.50 16.06
C PRO A 423 59.63 8.60 16.21
N GLY A 424 59.42 9.57 17.12
CA GLY A 424 60.53 10.41 17.62
C GLY A 424 60.17 11.67 18.42
N ALA A 425 60.64 11.70 19.69
CA ALA A 425 61.25 12.81 20.43
C ALA A 425 60.45 14.04 20.94
N GLU A 426 60.47 14.15 22.28
CA GLU A 426 60.87 15.30 23.14
C GLU A 426 60.13 16.66 23.13
N ALA A 427 59.60 16.95 24.33
CA ALA A 427 59.86 18.13 25.18
C ALA A 427 59.04 19.45 25.08
N SER A 428 58.77 19.97 26.29
CA SER A 428 58.61 21.37 26.72
C SER A 428 57.22 22.04 26.62
N GLY A 429 56.62 22.37 27.79
CA GLY A 429 55.61 23.45 27.93
C GLY A 429 56.29 24.83 28.09
N PRO A 430 55.71 25.84 28.79
CA PRO A 430 54.32 26.07 29.19
C PRO A 430 53.84 27.55 28.98
N HIS A 431 52.62 27.86 29.47
CA HIS A 431 52.07 29.19 29.86
C HIS A 431 51.93 30.30 28.80
N THR A 432 50.79 31.00 28.71
CA THR A 432 50.51 32.18 29.57
C THR A 432 49.02 32.59 29.54
N GLN A 433 48.49 32.95 30.72
CA GLN A 433 47.21 33.61 30.98
C GLN A 433 47.31 35.13 30.77
N ILE A 434 46.26 35.79 30.28
CA ILE A 434 45.74 37.13 30.66
C ILE A 434 44.27 37.13 30.17
N GLY A 435 43.19 37.52 30.87
CA GLY A 435 42.98 38.24 32.13
C GLY A 435 42.05 39.45 31.92
N GLY A 436 40.90 39.49 32.63
CA GLY A 436 40.03 40.67 32.93
C GLY A 436 38.91 40.98 31.92
N ASP A 437 37.62 40.90 32.29
CA ASP A 437 36.78 41.89 33.05
C ASP A 437 36.36 43.06 32.14
N GLU A 438 35.18 43.67 32.16
CA GLU A 438 33.92 43.64 32.95
C GLU A 438 32.93 44.53 32.13
N ALA A 439 31.66 44.15 32.00
CA ALA A 439 30.47 44.89 32.51
C ALA A 439 29.84 46.03 31.67
N ASP A 440 28.55 46.24 31.98
CA ASP A 440 27.52 47.22 31.58
C ASP A 440 26.89 47.12 30.17
N ALA A 441 25.58 47.25 29.90
CA ALA A 441 24.28 47.52 30.57
C ALA A 441 23.46 48.51 29.69
N ALA A 442 22.14 48.54 29.90
CA ALA A 442 21.09 49.44 29.35
C ALA A 442 20.53 49.06 27.95
N GLU A 443 19.29 48.55 27.85
CA GLU A 443 17.96 49.22 27.89
C GLU A 443 17.55 49.89 26.56
N ALA A 444 16.43 49.43 25.99
CA ALA A 444 15.43 50.27 25.30
C ALA A 444 14.15 49.45 25.00
N GLU A 445 13.03 49.88 25.59
CA GLU A 445 11.67 49.53 25.21
C GLU A 445 11.27 50.21 23.89
N ALA A 446 10.37 49.59 23.11
CA ALA A 446 9.34 50.29 22.35
C ALA A 446 8.25 49.32 21.88
N SER A 447 7.06 49.47 22.45
CA SER A 447 5.76 49.02 21.96
C SER A 447 5.27 49.91 20.82
N GLU A 448 4.55 49.36 19.83
CA GLU A 448 3.50 50.11 19.12
C GLU A 448 2.44 49.17 18.52
N GLU A 449 1.22 49.30 19.04
CA GLU A 449 -0.06 48.87 18.45
C GLU A 449 -0.51 49.89 17.39
N VAL A 450 -1.11 49.46 16.28
CA VAL A 450 -2.14 50.22 15.53
C VAL A 450 -2.98 49.26 14.65
N PRO A 451 -4.19 49.60 14.15
CA PRO A 451 -5.45 49.22 14.78
C PRO A 451 -6.44 48.53 13.82
N SER A 452 -7.55 48.06 14.40
CA SER A 452 -8.82 47.70 13.75
C SER A 452 -9.70 48.93 13.53
N ASP A 453 -10.40 49.02 12.39
CA ASP A 453 -11.70 49.72 12.19
C ASP A 453 -12.19 49.49 10.72
N VAL A 454 -13.25 48.68 10.51
CA VAL A 454 -14.67 48.97 10.16
C VAL A 454 -15.00 49.45 8.74
N ASP A 455 -15.92 48.69 8.10
CA ASP A 455 -17.11 49.11 7.30
C ASP A 455 -17.56 47.84 6.52
N ASP A 456 -18.63 47.12 6.83
CA ASP A 456 -20.06 47.45 6.98
C ASP A 456 -20.69 48.01 5.69
N LEU A 457 -21.20 47.12 4.82
CA LEU A 457 -22.26 47.43 3.86
C LEU A 457 -23.19 46.21 3.70
N ALA A 458 -24.40 46.38 4.22
CA ALA A 458 -25.57 45.55 4.01
C ALA A 458 -26.46 46.13 2.90
N GLU A 459 -27.14 45.21 2.22
CA GLU A 459 -28.48 45.31 1.59
C GLU A 459 -28.75 46.32 0.46
N SER A 460 -29.13 45.76 -0.70
CA SER A 460 -30.33 46.18 -1.40
C SER A 460 -30.93 45.00 -2.18
N ASP A 461 -32.12 44.56 -1.74
CA ASP A 461 -33.11 43.87 -2.55
C ASP A 461 -33.49 44.72 -3.77
N GLU A 462 -33.75 44.09 -4.91
CA GLU A 462 -34.93 44.40 -5.73
C GLU A 462 -35.22 43.28 -6.75
N ASP A 463 -36.50 42.92 -6.79
CA ASP A 463 -37.21 42.01 -7.69
C ASP A 463 -36.95 42.24 -9.18
N GLU A 464 -37.02 41.18 -10.00
CA GLU A 464 -38.12 40.95 -10.95
C GLU A 464 -37.78 39.93 -12.07
N THR A 465 -38.58 38.86 -12.10
CA THR A 465 -39.26 38.29 -13.28
C THR A 465 -38.55 37.37 -14.30
N GLY A 466 -39.26 36.25 -14.58
CA GLY A 466 -39.33 35.56 -15.89
C GLY A 466 -38.32 34.42 -16.08
N GLY A 467 -38.66 33.13 -16.16
CA GLY A 467 -39.89 32.49 -16.59
C GLY A 467 -39.90 32.23 -18.11
N ARG A 468 -39.32 31.09 -18.57
CA ARG A 468 -39.97 30.06 -19.41
C ARG A 468 -38.99 29.18 -20.21
N GLU A 469 -39.44 27.92 -20.30
CA GLU A 469 -39.19 26.84 -21.27
C GLU A 469 -37.85 26.10 -21.28
#